data_AF-A0AA42B3G4-F1
#
_entry.id   AF-A0AA42B3G4-F1
#
_cell.length_a   1.000
_cell.length_b   1.000
_cell.length_c   1.000
_cell.angle_alpha   90.00
_cell.angle_beta   90.00
_cell.angle_gamma   90.00
#
_symmetry.space_group_name_H-M   'P 1'
#
loop_
_entity.id
_entity.type
_entity.pdbx_description
1 polymer ?
#
loop_
_entity_poly.entity_id
_entity_poly.type
_entity_poly.pdbx_seq_one_letter_code
_entity_poly.pdbx_strand_id
1 'polypeptide(L)'
;MKPPKIVVSVLSMLTHVIPTWKIVPTTDIIDIAFKLPSKREEVRSNPLCYKGRPRLKTANELLNVSLDIEKNLQQVSLPFIVVHGGDDKVTDPSVSELLYKTAASSDKTFKLYPGMWHTLTSGEPVENIDIVFADIISWLKERTEVRSSSRLEREQKGDNDTQFRMAPAEKKL
;
A
#
# COMPACT_ATOMS: atom_id res chain seq x y z
N MET A 1 14.67 8.05 6.55
CA MET A 1 15.88 8.88 6.27
C MET A 1 15.98 9.19 4.78
N LYS A 2 16.32 10.44 4.40
CA LYS A 2 16.58 10.81 3.00
C LYS A 2 18.06 10.53 2.65
N PRO A 3 18.36 9.95 1.47
CA PRO A 3 19.75 9.74 1.05
C PRO A 3 20.47 11.08 0.84
N PRO A 4 21.82 11.12 0.96
CA PRO A 4 22.58 12.33 0.74
C PRO A 4 22.32 12.94 -0.65
N LYS A 5 22.06 14.25 -0.71
CA LYS A 5 21.69 14.94 -1.96
C LYS A 5 22.69 14.74 -3.10
N ILE A 6 23.98 14.68 -2.77
CA ILE A 6 25.06 14.45 -3.75
C ILE A 6 24.92 13.07 -4.38
N VAL A 7 24.67 12.03 -3.58
CA VAL A 7 24.47 10.66 -4.07
C VAL A 7 23.27 10.59 -4.99
N VAL A 8 22.15 11.22 -4.59
CA VAL A 8 20.95 11.30 -5.44
C VAL A 8 21.27 11.98 -6.76
N SER A 9 21.90 13.15 -6.75
CA SER A 9 22.20 13.92 -7.97
C SER A 9 23.09 13.14 -8.96
N VAL A 10 24.16 12.50 -8.46
CA VAL A 10 25.05 11.68 -9.29
C VAL A 10 24.30 10.48 -9.88
N LEU A 11 23.56 9.74 -9.05
CA LEU A 11 22.82 8.57 -9.50
C LEU A 11 21.71 8.94 -10.49
N SER A 12 21.00 10.06 -10.28
CA SER A 12 19.98 10.57 -11.21
C SER A 12 20.59 10.91 -12.56
N MET A 13 21.76 11.57 -12.61
CA MET A 13 22.44 11.87 -13.88
C MET A 13 22.82 10.60 -14.64
N LEU A 14 23.35 9.60 -13.93
CA LEU A 14 23.74 8.32 -14.53
C LEU A 14 22.54 7.53 -15.11
N THR A 15 21.30 7.84 -14.69
CA THR A 15 20.11 7.16 -15.25
C THR A 15 19.95 7.37 -16.76
N HIS A 16 20.51 8.43 -17.34
CA HIS A 16 20.40 8.70 -18.78
C HIS A 16 21.33 7.84 -19.64
N VAL A 17 22.39 7.27 -19.04
CA VAL A 17 23.41 6.49 -19.75
C VAL A 17 23.30 5.00 -19.42
N ILE A 18 23.08 4.67 -18.14
CA ILE A 18 23.06 3.29 -17.63
C ILE A 18 21.81 2.97 -16.79
N PRO A 19 20.59 3.21 -17.32
CA PRO A 19 19.33 3.12 -16.55
C PRO A 19 19.07 1.75 -15.94
N THR A 20 19.54 0.69 -16.58
CA THR A 20 19.24 -0.70 -16.22
C THR A 20 20.29 -1.32 -15.29
N TRP A 21 21.38 -0.63 -15.00
CA TRP A 21 22.47 -1.17 -14.18
C TRP A 21 22.05 -1.35 -12.72
N LYS A 22 22.46 -2.47 -12.11
CA LYS A 22 22.11 -2.89 -10.75
C LYS A 22 23.13 -2.38 -9.74
N ILE A 23 23.35 -1.08 -9.71
CA ILE A 23 24.46 -0.46 -8.96
C ILE A 23 24.02 0.33 -7.72
N VAL A 24 22.71 0.46 -7.49
CA VAL A 24 22.17 1.24 -6.37
C VAL A 24 22.64 0.60 -5.06
N PRO A 25 23.36 1.32 -4.19
CA PRO A 25 23.78 0.79 -2.90
C PRO A 25 22.56 0.51 -2.02
N THR A 26 22.35 -0.75 -1.67
CA THR A 26 21.27 -1.18 -0.76
C THR A 26 21.81 -2.21 0.23
N THR A 27 21.28 -2.18 1.45
CA THR A 27 21.46 -3.23 2.45
C THR A 27 20.52 -4.40 2.17
N ASP A 28 20.82 -5.57 2.72
CA ASP A 28 19.87 -6.68 2.72
C ASP A 28 18.68 -6.32 3.62
N ILE A 29 17.52 -6.07 3.01
CA ILE A 29 16.32 -5.67 3.74
C ILE A 29 15.63 -6.85 4.42
N ILE A 30 15.91 -8.10 4.02
CA ILE A 30 15.19 -9.27 4.52
C ILE A 30 15.39 -9.44 6.03
N ASP A 31 16.62 -9.22 6.51
CA ASP A 31 16.97 -9.42 7.93
C ASP A 31 16.38 -8.34 8.86
N ILE A 32 15.96 -7.20 8.30
CA ILE A 32 15.34 -6.09 9.05
C ILE A 32 13.83 -5.97 8.79
N ALA A 33 13.33 -6.58 7.72
CA ALA A 33 11.92 -6.55 7.35
C ALA A 33 11.11 -7.66 8.04
N PHE A 34 11.68 -8.86 8.14
CA PHE A 34 11.02 -10.04 8.68
C PHE A 34 11.54 -10.38 10.07
N LYS A 35 10.65 -10.48 11.05
CA LYS A 35 11.02 -10.75 12.45
C LYS A 35 11.43 -12.20 12.66
N LEU A 36 10.71 -13.14 12.03
CA LEU A 36 10.94 -14.57 12.16
C LEU A 36 12.02 -15.10 11.19
N PRO A 37 13.04 -15.85 11.67
CA PRO A 37 14.05 -16.47 10.82
C PRO A 37 13.49 -17.38 9.73
N SER A 38 12.49 -18.20 10.05
CA SER A 38 11.83 -19.08 9.08
C SER A 38 11.22 -18.33 7.90
N LYS A 39 10.66 -17.13 8.14
CA LYS A 39 10.12 -16.26 7.09
C LYS A 39 11.21 -15.64 6.23
N ARG A 40 12.38 -15.33 6.81
CA ARG A 40 13.55 -14.90 6.02
C ARG A 40 14.01 -16.00 5.07
N GLU A 41 14.07 -17.25 5.54
CA GLU A 41 14.44 -18.41 4.71
C GLU A 41 13.42 -18.67 3.60
N GLU A 42 12.13 -18.58 3.89
CA GLU A 42 11.05 -18.68 2.91
C GLU A 42 11.23 -17.64 1.79
N VAL A 43 11.49 -16.37 2.14
CA VAL A 43 11.69 -15.28 1.17
C VAL A 43 12.98 -15.46 0.37
N ARG A 44 14.08 -15.88 1.02
CA ARG A 44 15.38 -16.10 0.34
C ARG A 44 15.32 -17.29 -0.62
N SER A 45 14.56 -18.34 -0.29
CA SER A 45 14.40 -19.54 -1.12
C SER A 45 13.41 -19.32 -2.27
N ASN A 46 12.49 -18.34 -2.17
CA ASN A 46 11.52 -18.06 -3.21
C ASN A 46 12.18 -17.66 -4.56
N PRO A 47 12.00 -18.45 -5.64
CA PRO A 47 12.57 -18.15 -6.95
C PRO A 47 11.93 -16.94 -7.64
N LEU A 48 10.74 -16.53 -7.21
CA LEU A 48 10.03 -15.36 -7.74
C LEU A 48 10.50 -14.05 -7.10
N CYS A 49 11.25 -14.11 -6.00
CA CYS A 49 11.81 -12.91 -5.37
C CYS A 49 13.07 -12.43 -6.10
N TYR A 50 13.10 -11.15 -6.45
CA TYR A 50 14.28 -10.53 -7.05
C TYR A 50 15.41 -10.41 -6.03
N LYS A 51 16.58 -11.01 -6.34
CA LYS A 51 17.75 -11.09 -5.44
C LYS A 51 18.85 -10.07 -5.74
N GLY A 52 18.70 -9.30 -6.82
CA GLY A 52 19.71 -8.32 -7.22
C GLY A 52 19.56 -6.99 -6.50
N ARG A 53 20.54 -6.09 -6.69
CA ARG A 53 20.36 -4.68 -6.33
C ARG A 53 19.31 -4.01 -7.22
N PRO A 54 18.60 -2.97 -6.74
CA PRO A 54 17.71 -2.20 -7.59
C PRO A 54 18.43 -1.65 -8.82
N ARG A 55 17.69 -1.61 -9.94
CA ARG A 55 18.17 -0.94 -11.16
C ARG A 55 18.12 0.58 -10.94
N LEU A 56 19.09 1.27 -11.52
CA LEU A 56 19.28 2.71 -11.30
C LEU A 56 18.02 3.54 -11.60
N LYS A 57 17.41 3.35 -12.77
CA LYS A 57 16.19 4.09 -13.14
C LYS A 57 15.02 3.74 -12.23
N THR A 58 14.87 2.47 -11.84
CA THR A 58 13.82 2.05 -10.89
C THR A 58 13.97 2.74 -9.54
N ALA A 59 15.17 2.78 -8.97
CA ALA A 59 15.39 3.47 -7.69
C ALA A 59 15.16 4.98 -7.80
N ASN A 60 15.54 5.60 -8.92
CA ASN A 60 15.29 7.01 -9.18
C ASN A 60 13.79 7.33 -9.26
N GLU A 61 13.01 6.50 -9.97
CA GLU A 61 11.56 6.71 -10.04
C GLU A 61 10.87 6.44 -8.71
N LEU A 62 11.31 5.44 -7.94
CA LEU A 62 10.80 5.22 -6.58
C LEU A 62 11.03 6.46 -5.69
N LEU A 63 12.23 7.05 -5.74
CA LEU A 63 12.52 8.28 -5.00
C LEU A 63 11.64 9.45 -5.46
N ASN A 64 11.52 9.66 -6.77
CA ASN A 64 10.72 10.75 -7.33
C ASN A 64 9.25 10.63 -6.91
N VAL A 65 8.68 9.44 -7.03
CA VAL A 65 7.29 9.16 -6.64
C VAL A 65 7.11 9.33 -5.13
N SER A 66 8.04 8.87 -4.30
CA SER A 66 7.96 9.10 -2.85
C SER A 66 7.98 10.59 -2.50
N LEU A 67 8.83 11.40 -3.14
CA LEU A 67 8.89 12.84 -2.93
C LEU A 67 7.64 13.56 -3.43
N ASP A 68 7.06 13.09 -4.53
CA ASP A 68 5.81 13.63 -5.07
C ASP A 68 4.63 13.33 -4.14
N ILE A 69 4.51 12.08 -3.67
CA ILE A 69 3.50 11.68 -2.69
C ILE A 69 3.64 12.49 -1.39
N GLU A 70 4.86 12.64 -0.85
CA GLU A 70 5.14 13.41 0.37
C GLU A 70 4.63 14.87 0.27
N LYS A 71 4.76 15.49 -0.90
CA LYS A 71 4.25 16.86 -1.16
C LYS A 71 2.72 16.93 -1.26
N ASN A 72 2.08 15.84 -1.66
CA ASN A 72 0.68 15.79 -2.04
C ASN A 72 -0.21 15.02 -1.04
N LEU A 73 0.29 14.69 0.15
CA LEU A 73 -0.48 13.95 1.18
C LEU A 73 -1.84 14.60 1.50
N GLN A 74 -1.91 15.93 1.51
CA GLN A 74 -3.14 16.71 1.73
C GLN A 74 -4.25 16.36 0.73
N GLN A 75 -3.91 15.92 -0.49
CA GLN A 75 -4.88 15.60 -1.52
C GLN A 75 -5.60 14.26 -1.29
N VAL A 76 -5.11 13.42 -0.37
CA VAL A 76 -5.74 12.13 -0.05
C VAL A 76 -7.07 12.37 0.67
N SER A 77 -8.18 12.19 -0.04
CA SER A 77 -9.55 12.44 0.46
C SER A 77 -10.40 11.17 0.62
N LEU A 78 -9.96 10.04 0.06
CA LEU A 78 -10.68 8.77 0.17
C LEU A 78 -10.61 8.20 1.59
N PRO A 79 -11.61 7.40 2.02
CA PRO A 79 -11.50 6.63 3.25
C PRO A 79 -10.30 5.69 3.25
N PHE A 80 -9.52 5.65 4.34
CA PHE A 80 -8.38 4.73 4.44
C PHE A 80 -8.07 4.27 5.87
N ILE A 81 -7.40 3.12 5.96
CA ILE A 81 -6.71 2.65 7.16
C ILE A 81 -5.21 2.53 6.90
N VAL A 82 -4.41 3.02 7.83
CA VAL A 82 -2.96 2.80 7.86
C VAL A 82 -2.65 1.84 9.01
N VAL A 83 -2.02 0.72 8.68
CA VAL A 83 -1.44 -0.25 9.62
C VAL A 83 0.07 -0.16 9.53
N HIS A 84 0.77 -0.01 10.66
CA HIS A 84 2.23 0.17 10.65
C HIS A 84 2.89 -0.49 11.87
N GLY A 85 4.03 -1.14 11.69
CA GLY A 85 4.83 -1.73 12.78
C GLY A 85 5.64 -0.69 13.53
N GLY A 86 5.54 -0.65 14.85
CA GLY A 86 6.26 0.35 15.67
C GLY A 86 7.78 0.26 15.57
N ASP A 87 8.31 -0.92 15.26
CA ASP A 87 9.74 -1.20 15.15
C ASP A 87 10.16 -1.43 13.67
N ASP A 88 9.36 -0.95 12.71
CA ASP A 88 9.70 -1.02 11.29
C ASP A 88 10.98 -0.21 10.98
N LYS A 89 12.00 -0.91 10.49
CA LYS A 89 13.31 -0.34 10.11
C LYS A 89 13.43 -0.09 8.60
N VAL A 90 12.47 -0.55 7.81
CA VAL A 90 12.43 -0.41 6.35
C VAL A 90 11.66 0.85 5.98
N THR A 91 10.48 1.05 6.56
CA THR A 91 9.68 2.27 6.41
C THR A 91 9.46 2.94 7.75
N ASP A 92 9.65 4.26 7.80
CA ASP A 92 9.59 5.04 9.03
C ASP A 92 8.12 5.28 9.45
N PRO A 93 7.70 4.83 10.65
CA PRO A 93 6.31 5.00 11.11
C PRO A 93 5.85 6.47 11.16
N SER A 94 6.78 7.41 11.35
CA SER A 94 6.47 8.85 11.40
C SER A 94 5.91 9.37 10.07
N VAL A 95 6.25 8.72 8.93
CA VAL A 95 5.71 9.08 7.61
C VAL A 95 4.24 8.64 7.49
N SER A 96 3.90 7.47 8.03
CA SER A 96 2.52 7.01 8.13
C SER A 96 1.68 7.90 9.05
N GLU A 97 2.25 8.33 10.17
CA GLU A 97 1.62 9.29 11.06
C GLU A 97 1.42 10.66 10.37
N LEU A 98 2.41 11.10 9.59
CA LEU A 98 2.31 12.33 8.79
C LEU A 98 1.15 12.23 7.79
N LEU A 99 1.03 11.14 7.04
CA LEU A 99 -0.11 10.91 6.13
C LEU A 99 -1.44 11.01 6.89
N TYR A 100 -1.56 10.33 8.04
CA TYR A 100 -2.78 10.37 8.85
C TYR A 100 -3.14 11.79 9.29
N LYS A 101 -2.18 12.58 9.76
CA LYS A 101 -2.41 13.98 10.19
C LYS A 101 -2.74 14.90 9.02
N THR A 102 -2.10 14.68 7.89
CA THR A 102 -2.04 15.61 6.75
C THR A 102 -3.16 15.36 5.74
N ALA A 103 -3.65 14.12 5.56
CA ALA A 103 -4.66 13.83 4.55
C ALA A 103 -5.99 14.60 4.78
N ALA A 104 -6.62 15.08 3.69
CA ALA A 104 -7.93 15.74 3.75
C ALA A 104 -9.10 14.77 4.06
N SER A 105 -8.87 13.46 4.01
CA SER A 105 -9.90 12.46 4.32
C SER A 105 -10.50 12.66 5.71
N SER A 106 -11.83 12.70 5.77
CA SER A 106 -12.59 12.73 7.01
C SER A 106 -12.74 11.35 7.66
N ASP A 107 -12.55 10.29 6.88
CA ASP A 107 -12.64 8.90 7.33
C ASP A 107 -11.27 8.22 7.22
N LYS A 108 -10.48 8.34 8.29
CA LYS A 108 -9.13 7.81 8.32
C LYS A 108 -8.85 7.17 9.67
N THR A 109 -8.18 6.03 9.63
CA THR A 109 -7.79 5.26 10.82
C THR A 109 -6.29 5.00 10.78
N PHE A 110 -5.62 5.14 11.92
CA PHE A 110 -4.20 4.80 12.07
C PHE A 110 -4.04 3.79 13.21
N LYS A 111 -3.39 2.67 12.89
CA LYS A 111 -3.07 1.58 13.81
C LYS A 111 -1.56 1.37 13.80
N LEU A 112 -0.92 1.77 14.89
CA LEU A 112 0.49 1.48 15.14
C LEU A 112 0.57 0.25 16.04
N TYR A 113 1.39 -0.73 15.66
CA TYR A 113 1.57 -1.97 16.41
C TYR A 113 2.97 -2.02 17.06
N PRO A 114 3.12 -1.66 18.36
CA PRO A 114 4.43 -1.62 19.01
C PRO A 114 5.17 -2.96 18.92
N GLY A 115 6.47 -2.91 18.65
CA GLY A 115 7.30 -4.12 18.56
C GLY A 115 7.15 -4.95 17.28
N MET A 116 6.17 -4.65 16.41
CA MET A 116 6.02 -5.29 15.10
C MET A 116 6.91 -4.60 14.06
N TRP A 117 7.43 -5.38 13.11
CA TRP A 117 8.35 -4.96 12.06
C TRP A 117 7.60 -4.66 10.75
N HIS A 118 8.33 -4.63 9.63
CA HIS A 118 7.82 -4.20 8.33
C HIS A 118 6.71 -5.09 7.76
N THR A 119 6.86 -6.42 7.85
CA THR A 119 5.99 -7.36 7.13
C THR A 119 4.83 -7.86 7.99
N LEU A 120 3.96 -6.93 8.40
CA LEU A 120 2.85 -7.15 9.33
C LEU A 120 1.93 -8.34 9.00
N THR A 121 1.74 -8.65 7.71
CA THR A 121 0.78 -9.67 7.26
C THR A 121 1.41 -11.05 7.04
N SER A 122 2.73 -11.20 7.18
CA SER A 122 3.40 -12.48 6.84
C SER A 122 4.72 -12.75 7.55
N GLY A 123 5.40 -11.75 8.11
CA GLY A 123 6.72 -11.89 8.74
C GLY A 123 6.76 -11.73 10.26
N GLU A 124 5.59 -11.69 10.89
CA GLU A 124 5.38 -11.61 12.34
C GLU A 124 4.89 -12.97 12.90
N PRO A 125 4.89 -13.17 14.22
CA PRO A 125 4.18 -14.29 14.85
C PRO A 125 2.71 -14.36 14.41
N VAL A 126 2.13 -15.56 14.40
CA VAL A 126 0.78 -15.78 13.87
C VAL A 126 -0.26 -14.94 14.61
N GLU A 127 -0.11 -14.81 15.92
CA GLU A 127 -1.02 -14.05 16.78
C GLU A 127 -1.02 -12.55 16.40
N ASN A 128 0.16 -12.03 16.05
CA ASN A 128 0.32 -10.66 15.60
C ASN A 128 -0.28 -10.45 14.20
N ILE A 129 -0.08 -11.41 13.29
CA ILE A 129 -0.67 -11.39 11.95
C ILE A 129 -2.20 -11.40 12.04
N ASP A 130 -2.76 -12.24 12.90
CA ASP A 130 -4.20 -12.38 13.09
C ASP A 130 -4.83 -11.08 13.61
N ILE A 131 -4.16 -10.38 14.54
CA ILE A 131 -4.60 -9.06 15.01
C ILE A 131 -4.65 -8.05 13.87
N VAL A 132 -3.61 -7.98 13.04
CA VAL A 132 -3.55 -7.05 11.89
C VAL A 132 -4.67 -7.35 10.90
N PHE A 133 -4.90 -8.62 10.54
CA PHE A 133 -6.00 -8.99 9.66
C PHE A 133 -7.37 -8.71 10.27
N ALA A 134 -7.56 -8.98 11.56
CA ALA A 134 -8.82 -8.69 12.25
C ALA A 134 -9.15 -7.19 12.21
N ASP A 135 -8.17 -6.31 12.47
CA ASP A 135 -8.35 -4.87 12.38
C ASP A 135 -8.72 -4.41 10.95
N ILE A 136 -8.01 -4.91 9.93
CA ILE A 136 -8.29 -4.59 8.52
C ILE A 136 -9.70 -5.05 8.13
N ILE A 137 -10.05 -6.30 8.46
CA ILE A 137 -11.36 -6.87 8.13
C ILE A 137 -12.48 -6.12 8.86
N SER A 138 -12.30 -5.77 10.15
CA SER A 138 -13.30 -4.99 10.89
C SER A 138 -13.51 -3.62 10.25
N TRP A 139 -12.41 -2.93 9.92
CA TRP A 139 -12.47 -1.61 9.27
C TRP A 139 -13.22 -1.68 7.93
N LEU A 140 -12.98 -2.72 7.14
CA LEU A 140 -13.71 -2.95 5.89
C LEU A 140 -15.19 -3.25 6.16
N LYS A 141 -15.50 -4.13 7.11
CA LYS A 141 -16.87 -4.50 7.47
C LYS A 141 -17.71 -3.29 7.88
N GLU A 142 -17.18 -2.40 8.72
CA GLU A 142 -17.88 -1.17 9.12
C GLU A 142 -18.35 -0.33 7.93
N ARG A 143 -17.58 -0.36 6.82
CA ARG A 143 -17.85 0.43 5.60
C ARG A 143 -18.64 -0.33 4.55
N THR A 144 -18.78 -1.64 4.70
CA THR A 144 -19.58 -2.49 3.81
C THR A 144 -20.91 -2.93 4.43
N GLU A 145 -21.00 -2.97 5.77
CA GLU A 145 -22.18 -3.43 6.51
C GLU A 145 -23.17 -2.28 6.78
N VAL A 146 -22.73 -1.02 6.73
CA VAL A 146 -23.65 0.13 6.70
C VAL A 146 -24.07 0.42 5.27
N ARG A 147 -24.93 -0.46 4.76
CA ARG A 147 -25.98 -0.05 3.83
C ARG A 147 -27.06 -1.12 3.83
N SER A 148 -28.28 -0.70 4.11
CA SER A 148 -29.50 -1.27 3.54
C SER A 148 -29.49 -1.21 1.99
N SER A 149 -28.32 -1.28 1.33
CA SER A 149 -28.14 -1.34 -0.12
C SER A 149 -28.63 -2.64 -0.70
N SER A 150 -28.62 -3.73 0.06
CA SER A 150 -29.22 -4.98 -0.43
C SER A 150 -30.70 -4.81 -0.77
N ARG A 151 -31.40 -3.88 -0.09
CA ARG A 151 -32.79 -3.53 -0.38
C ARG A 151 -32.89 -2.49 -1.50
N LEU A 152 -32.15 -1.39 -1.40
CA LEU A 152 -32.18 -0.31 -2.41
C LEU A 152 -31.65 -0.76 -3.79
N GLU A 153 -30.62 -1.60 -3.85
CA GLU A 153 -30.09 -2.16 -5.10
C GLU A 153 -31.03 -3.20 -5.70
N ARG A 154 -31.75 -3.97 -4.87
CA ARG A 154 -32.80 -4.89 -5.35
C ARG A 154 -34.02 -4.12 -5.89
N GLU A 155 -34.42 -3.05 -5.20
CA GLU A 155 -35.51 -2.16 -5.62
C GLU A 155 -35.14 -1.46 -6.95
N GLN A 156 -33.94 -0.87 -7.06
CA GLN A 156 -33.45 -0.28 -8.32
C GLN A 156 -33.33 -1.29 -9.47
N LYS A 157 -32.89 -2.52 -9.19
CA LYS A 157 -32.86 -3.58 -10.22
C LYS A 157 -34.27 -3.95 -10.67
N GLY A 158 -35.22 -4.08 -9.74
CA GLY A 158 -36.62 -4.38 -10.03
C GLY A 158 -37.29 -3.32 -10.90
N ASP A 159 -37.07 -2.04 -10.58
CA ASP A 159 -37.62 -0.91 -11.34
C ASP A 159 -37.06 -0.87 -12.77
N ASN A 160 -35.74 -1.07 -12.94
CA ASN A 160 -35.10 -1.10 -14.25
C ASN A 160 -35.54 -2.30 -15.10
N ASP A 161 -35.67 -3.49 -14.50
CA ASP A 161 -36.14 -4.70 -15.21
C ASP A 161 -37.60 -4.53 -15.66
N THR A 162 -38.42 -3.83 -14.87
CA THR A 162 -39.82 -3.53 -15.23
C THR A 162 -39.90 -2.50 -16.35
N GLN A 163 -39.10 -1.43 -16.28
CA GLN A 163 -39.03 -0.40 -17.30
C GLN A 163 -38.54 -0.96 -18.65
N PHE A 164 -37.56 -1.87 -18.64
CA PHE A 164 -37.07 -2.55 -19.84
C PHE A 164 -38.15 -3.42 -20.50
N ARG A 165 -38.97 -4.12 -19.69
CA ARG A 165 -40.05 -4.98 -20.20
C ARG A 165 -41.25 -4.21 -20.76
N MET A 166 -41.43 -2.95 -20.34
CA MET A 166 -42.53 -2.10 -20.79
C MET A 166 -42.15 -1.14 -21.93
N ALA A 167 -40.89 -1.14 -22.37
CA ALA A 167 -40.45 -0.32 -23.49
C ALA A 167 -41.11 -0.80 -24.81
N PRO A 168 -41.83 0.06 -25.55
CA PRO A 168 -42.39 -0.31 -26.85
C PRO A 168 -41.26 -0.65 -27.83
N ALA A 169 -41.37 -1.77 -28.53
CA ALA A 169 -40.44 -2.11 -29.60
C ALA A 169 -40.53 -1.07 -30.72
N GLU A 170 -39.55 -0.16 -30.80
CA GLU A 170 -39.40 0.74 -31.92
C GLU A 170 -39.22 -0.09 -33.20
N LYS A 171 -40.27 -0.11 -34.03
CA LYS A 171 -40.20 -0.63 -35.39
C LYS A 171 -39.26 0.25 -36.20
N LYS A 172 -38.02 -0.22 -36.38
CA LYS A 172 -37.11 0.32 -37.40
C LYS A 172 -37.65 -0.06 -38.78
N LEU A 173 -37.93 0.97 -39.60
CA LEU A 173 -38.07 0.86 -41.05
C LEU A 173 -36.72 0.52 -41.70
#